data_AF-A0A965MMI9-F1
#
_entry.id   AF-A0A965MMI9-F1
#
_cell.length_a   1.000
_cell.length_b   1.000
_cell.length_c   1.000
_cell.angle_alpha   90.00
_cell.angle_beta   90.00
_cell.angle_gamma   90.00
#
_symmetry.space_group_name_H-M   'P 1'
#
loop_
_entity.id
_entity.type
_entity.pdbx_description
1 polymer ?
#
loop_
_entity_poly.entity_id
_entity_poly.type
_entity_poly.pdbx_seq_one_letter_code
_entity_poly.pdbx_strand_id
1 'polypeptide(L)'
;MASFDLRPVDFSVLSLIRHNPGTTSRQLCQALNILPPNMVVFLKNFEKRQLIDRAPHPTDGRAMGLTLTESGEALIREAEKTAMDSGLKASSALTESERQTLARLLQKIYL
;
A
#
# COMPACT_ATOMS: atom_id res chain seq x y z
N MET A 1 -4.59 4.39 -11.53
CA MET A 1 -5.18 4.57 -10.18
C MET A 1 -6.66 4.91 -10.24
N ALA A 2 -7.08 5.96 -10.96
CA ALA A 2 -8.51 6.25 -11.16
C ALA A 2 -9.31 5.06 -11.74
N SER A 3 -8.69 4.27 -12.63
CA SER A 3 -9.30 3.04 -13.20
C SER A 3 -9.62 1.95 -12.17
N PHE A 4 -9.03 1.99 -10.98
CA PHE A 4 -9.25 1.03 -9.89
C PHE A 4 -10.10 1.61 -8.75
N ASP A 5 -10.64 2.82 -8.95
CA ASP A 5 -11.28 3.62 -7.90
C ASP A 5 -10.38 3.74 -6.64
N LEU A 6 -9.08 3.94 -6.86
CA LEU A 6 -8.09 4.12 -5.81
C LEU A 6 -7.45 5.51 -5.91
N ARG A 7 -7.37 6.20 -4.76
CA ARG A 7 -6.45 7.34 -4.61
C ARG A 7 -5.03 6.82 -4.35
N PRO A 8 -3.99 7.64 -4.59
CA PRO A 8 -2.60 7.23 -4.32
C PRO A 8 -2.38 6.70 -2.90
N VAL A 9 -3.00 7.34 -1.90
CA VAL A 9 -2.93 6.89 -0.50
C VAL A 9 -3.63 5.55 -0.30
N ASP A 10 -4.76 5.31 -0.98
CA ASP A 10 -5.47 4.04 -0.87
C ASP A 10 -4.61 2.88 -1.39
N PHE A 11 -3.90 3.13 -2.51
CA PHE A 11 -2.92 2.20 -3.07
C PHE A 11 -1.77 1.93 -2.09
N SER A 12 -1.19 2.96 -1.47
CA SER A 12 -0.10 2.78 -0.49
C SER A 12 -0.53 1.95 0.72
N VAL A 13 -1.74 2.17 1.25
CA VAL A 13 -2.26 1.39 2.37
C VAL A 13 -2.46 -0.08 1.98
N LEU A 14 -3.13 -0.35 0.87
CA LEU A 14 -3.39 -1.72 0.41
C LEU A 14 -2.09 -2.47 0.06
N SER A 15 -1.13 -1.80 -0.57
CA SER A 15 0.18 -2.39 -0.90
C SER A 15 0.97 -2.70 0.38
N LEU A 16 0.93 -1.86 1.42
CA LEU A 16 1.56 -2.19 2.70
C LEU A 16 0.90 -3.39 3.39
N ILE A 17 -0.43 -3.51 3.35
CA ILE A 17 -1.14 -4.67 3.91
C ILE A 17 -0.75 -5.96 3.16
N ARG A 18 -0.67 -5.91 1.83
CA ARG A 18 -0.23 -7.05 1.00
C ARG A 18 1.16 -7.56 1.39
N HIS A 19 2.12 -6.65 1.50
CA HIS A 19 3.51 -7.00 1.79
C HIS A 19 3.76 -7.30 3.28
N ASN A 20 2.81 -6.96 4.16
CA ASN A 20 2.90 -7.21 5.60
C ASN A 20 1.56 -7.77 6.14
N PRO A 21 1.18 -9.01 5.78
CA PRO A 21 -0.06 -9.61 6.28
C PRO A 21 -0.09 -9.66 7.81
N GLY A 22 -1.22 -9.29 8.40
CA GLY A 22 -1.37 -9.18 9.86
C GLY A 22 -0.92 -7.84 10.43
N THR A 23 -0.48 -6.88 9.60
CA THR A 23 -0.15 -5.53 10.06
C THR A 23 -1.34 -4.85 10.75
N THR A 24 -1.06 -4.00 11.72
CA THR A 24 -2.07 -3.29 12.50
C THR A 24 -2.32 -1.89 11.94
N SER A 25 -3.51 -1.35 12.21
CA SER A 25 -3.82 0.06 11.88
C SER A 25 -2.79 1.04 12.44
N ARG A 26 -2.20 0.75 13.60
CA ARG A 26 -1.16 1.58 14.24
C ARG A 26 0.14 1.57 13.43
N GLN A 27 0.58 0.39 13.00
CA GLN A 27 1.78 0.25 12.17
C GLN A 27 1.60 0.94 10.82
N LEU A 28 0.41 0.84 10.20
CA LEU A 28 0.11 1.57 8.97
C LEU A 28 0.14 3.09 9.15
N CYS A 29 -0.39 3.61 10.27
CA CYS A 29 -0.33 5.05 10.58
C CYS A 29 1.12 5.53 10.69
N GLN A 30 1.97 4.76 11.36
CA GLN A 30 3.39 5.07 11.52
C GLN A 30 4.14 5.02 10.19
N ALA A 31 3.92 3.96 9.40
CA ALA A 31 4.62 3.76 8.13
C ALA A 31 4.26 4.80 7.07
N LEU A 32 3.00 5.26 7.04
CA LEU A 32 2.51 6.21 6.04
C LEU A 32 2.42 7.65 6.55
N ASN A 33 2.81 7.90 7.81
CA ASN A 33 2.64 9.18 8.49
C ASN A 33 1.18 9.71 8.39
N ILE A 34 0.21 8.82 8.58
CA ILE A 34 -1.23 9.10 8.52
C ILE A 34 -1.80 9.16 9.93
N LEU A 35 -2.61 10.18 10.21
CA LEU A 35 -3.30 10.30 11.50
C LEU A 35 -4.34 9.19 11.70
N PRO A 36 -4.47 8.61 12.91
CA PRO A 36 -5.40 7.51 13.18
C PRO A 36 -6.85 7.72 12.72
N PRO A 37 -7.48 8.92 12.88
CA PRO A 37 -8.83 9.16 12.40
C PRO A 37 -8.99 8.94 10.88
N ASN A 38 -7.96 9.29 10.11
CA ASN A 38 -7.96 9.10 8.66
C ASN A 38 -7.78 7.62 8.30
N MET A 39 -6.94 6.89 9.06
CA MET A 39 -6.75 5.45 8.87
C MET A 39 -8.06 4.67 9.05
N VAL A 40 -8.85 5.01 10.05
CA VAL A 40 -10.16 4.36 10.25
C VAL A 40 -11.07 4.54 9.04
N VAL A 41 -11.07 5.73 8.40
CA VAL A 41 -11.85 5.98 7.18
C VAL A 41 -11.37 5.12 6.01
N PHE A 42 -10.06 5.01 5.79
CA PHE A 42 -9.49 4.15 4.75
C PHE A 42 -9.91 2.70 4.95
N LEU A 43 -9.67 2.16 6.15
CA LEU A 43 -9.96 0.76 6.44
C LEU A 43 -11.46 0.44 6.35
N LYS A 44 -12.34 1.35 6.79
CA LYS A 44 -13.79 1.19 6.64
C LYS A 44 -14.24 1.15 5.18
N ASN A 45 -13.64 1.97 4.33
CA ASN A 45 -13.93 1.96 2.89
C ASN A 45 -13.45 0.67 2.24
N PHE A 46 -12.30 0.14 2.64
CA PHE A 46 -11.79 -1.14 2.13
C PHE A 46 -12.64 -2.33 2.58
N GLU A 47 -13.10 -2.35 3.84
CA GLU A 47 -14.05 -3.36 4.32
C GLU A 47 -15.38 -3.29 3.56
N LYS A 48 -15.91 -2.09 3.33
CA LYS A 48 -17.15 -1.91 2.55
C LYS A 48 -17.01 -2.46 1.13
N ARG A 49 -15.80 -2.37 0.56
CA ARG A 49 -15.45 -2.91 -0.76
C ARG A 49 -14.97 -4.36 -0.71
N GLN A 50 -14.97 -4.99 0.47
CA GLN A 50 -14.52 -6.37 0.70
C GLN A 50 -13.07 -6.63 0.25
N LEU A 51 -12.19 -5.62 0.35
CA LEU A 51 -10.79 -5.71 -0.06
C LEU A 51 -9.86 -6.20 1.07
N ILE A 52 -10.29 -6.08 2.32
CA ILE A 52 -9.51 -6.46 3.49
C ILE A 52 -10.36 -7.25 4.47
N ASP A 53 -9.69 -8.10 5.23
CA ASP A 53 -10.22 -8.79 6.41
C ASP A 53 -9.49 -8.34 7.68
N ARG A 54 -10.20 -8.42 8.80
CA ARG A 54 -9.67 -8.14 10.14
C ARG A 54 -9.75 -9.39 10.99
N ALA A 55 -8.62 -9.77 11.59
CA ALA A 55 -8.55 -10.87 12.53
C ALA A 55 -7.80 -10.42 13.81
N PRO A 56 -8.08 -11.03 14.97
CA PRO A 56 -7.26 -10.82 16.16
C PRO A 56 -5.79 -11.07 15.87
N HIS A 57 -4.92 -10.15 16.30
CA HIS A 57 -3.49 -10.31 16.11
C HIS A 57 -2.99 -11.48 16.98
N PRO A 58 -2.21 -12.42 16.44
CA PRO A 58 -1.88 -13.68 17.12
C PRO A 58 -1.08 -13.48 18.42
N THR A 59 -0.35 -12.37 18.54
CA THR A 59 0.47 -12.06 19.72
C THR A 59 -0.01 -10.84 20.52
N ASP A 60 -0.95 -10.07 19.99
CA ASP A 60 -1.51 -8.89 20.68
C ASP A 60 -3.02 -8.96 20.63
N GLY A 61 -3.62 -9.54 21.68
CA GLY A 61 -5.07 -9.75 21.76
C GLY A 61 -5.91 -8.46 21.76
N ARG A 62 -5.29 -7.27 21.89
CA ARG A 62 -5.97 -5.98 21.77
C ARG A 62 -5.86 -5.38 20.37
N ALA A 63 -4.95 -5.88 19.54
CA ALA A 63 -4.75 -5.40 18.19
C ALA A 63 -5.49 -6.28 17.17
N MET A 64 -6.01 -5.64 16.12
CA MET A 64 -6.55 -6.32 14.95
C MET A 64 -5.49 -6.30 13.85
N GLY A 65 -5.11 -7.48 13.38
CA GLY A 65 -4.30 -7.66 12.19
C GLY A 65 -5.15 -7.50 10.93
N LEU A 66 -4.54 -6.92 9.90
CA LEU A 66 -5.16 -6.64 8.61
C LEU A 66 -4.55 -7.55 7.56
N THR A 67 -5.40 -8.19 6.76
CA THR A 67 -4.99 -9.00 5.61
C THR A 67 -5.84 -8.60 4.40
N LEU A 68 -5.29 -8.75 3.19
CA LEU A 68 -6.10 -8.59 1.99
C LEU A 68 -7.01 -9.81 1.80
N THR A 69 -8.21 -9.56 1.30
CA THR A 69 -9.06 -10.62 0.76
C THR A 69 -8.54 -11.03 -0.62
N GLU A 70 -9.09 -12.11 -1.20
CA GLU A 70 -8.74 -12.51 -2.57
C GLU A 70 -9.03 -11.39 -3.59
N SER A 71 -10.13 -10.65 -3.40
CA SER A 71 -10.49 -9.52 -4.27
C SER A 71 -9.53 -8.33 -4.08
N GLY A 72 -9.13 -8.04 -2.85
CA GLY A 72 -8.13 -7.01 -2.55
C GLY A 72 -6.77 -7.33 -3.16
N GLU A 73 -6.37 -8.60 -3.06
CA GLU A 73 -5.16 -9.13 -3.67
C GLU A 73 -5.17 -9.00 -5.20
N ALA A 74 -6.26 -9.37 -5.86
CA ALA A 74 -6.39 -9.22 -7.31
C ALA A 74 -6.30 -7.75 -7.74
N LEU A 75 -7.02 -6.87 -7.05
CA LEU A 75 -7.06 -5.45 -7.34
C LEU A 75 -5.70 -4.79 -7.16
N ILE A 76 -4.99 -5.07 -6.06
CA ILE A 76 -3.71 -4.42 -5.80
C ILE A 76 -2.62 -4.92 -6.74
N ARG A 77 -2.64 -6.19 -7.16
CA ARG A 77 -1.69 -6.72 -8.15
C ARG A 77 -1.83 -6.01 -9.50
N GLU A 78 -3.07 -5.77 -9.94
CA GLU A 78 -3.32 -5.07 -11.20
C GLU A 78 -2.94 -3.58 -11.10
N ALA A 79 -3.23 -2.96 -9.95
CA ALA A 79 -2.85 -1.59 -9.66
C ALA A 79 -1.32 -1.41 -9.62
N GLU A 80 -0.59 -2.33 -8.99
CA GLU A 80 0.88 -2.33 -8.92
C GLU A 80 1.50 -2.48 -10.30
N LYS A 81 1.00 -3.41 -11.12
CA LYS A 81 1.44 -3.56 -12.50
C LYS A 81 1.27 -2.27 -13.29
N THR A 82 0.11 -1.63 -13.17
CA THR A 82 -0.17 -0.34 -13.82
C THR A 82 0.75 0.79 -13.32
N ALA A 83 1.05 0.79 -12.02
CA ALA A 83 1.98 1.75 -11.41
C ALA A 83 3.41 1.55 -11.94
N MET A 84 3.87 0.30 -12.04
CA MET A 84 5.17 -0.05 -12.61
C MET A 84 5.26 0.37 -14.07
N ASP A 85 4.25 0.05 -14.89
CA ASP A 85 4.21 0.44 -16.30
C ASP A 85 4.25 1.96 -16.48
N SER A 86 3.60 2.70 -15.57
CA SER A 86 3.63 4.16 -15.56
C SER A 86 5.00 4.70 -15.14
N GLY A 87 5.63 4.11 -14.12
CA GLY A 87 6.99 4.45 -13.69
C GLY A 87 8.04 4.16 -14.76
N LEU A 88 7.90 3.05 -15.48
CA LEU A 88 8.76 2.69 -16.62
C LEU A 88 8.63 3.68 -17.77
N LYS A 89 7.41 4.18 -18.05
CA LYS A 89 7.18 5.25 -19.04
C LYS A 89 7.74 6.59 -18.58
N ALA A 90 7.55 6.96 -17.32
CA ALA A 90 8.09 8.22 -16.78
C ALA A 90 9.63 8.23 -16.75
N SER A 91 10.24 7.05 -16.56
CA SER A 91 11.69 6.86 -16.61
C SER A 91 12.19 6.32 -17.95
N SER A 92 11.38 6.33 -19.01
CA SER A 92 11.77 5.75 -20.31
C SER A 92 12.91 6.52 -20.98
N ALA A 93 13.09 7.79 -20.60
CA ALA A 93 14.22 8.61 -21.00
C ALA A 93 15.51 8.30 -20.20
N LEU A 94 15.41 7.56 -19.09
CA LEU A 94 16.55 7.17 -18.26
C LEU A 94 17.04 5.78 -18.66
N THR A 95 18.34 5.69 -18.89
CA THR A 95 19.08 4.43 -18.99
C THR A 95 19.03 3.66 -17.66
N GLU A 96 19.35 2.38 -17.70
CA GLU A 96 19.32 1.51 -16.50
C GLU A 96 20.24 2.04 -15.38
N SER A 97 21.41 2.57 -15.72
CA SER A 97 22.34 3.16 -14.74
C SER A 97 21.79 4.44 -14.11
N GLU A 98 21.06 5.27 -14.87
CA GLU A 98 20.41 6.47 -14.36
C GLU A 98 19.23 6.13 -13.44
N ARG A 99 18.48 5.06 -13.73
CA ARG A 99 17.43 4.55 -12.85
C ARG A 99 17.98 4.04 -11.53
N GLN A 100 19.08 3.27 -11.57
CA GLN A 100 19.77 2.83 -10.35
C GLN A 100 20.30 4.02 -9.53
N THR A 101 20.83 5.03 -10.22
CA THR A 101 21.29 6.26 -9.57
C THR A 101 20.14 7.01 -8.91
N LEU A 102 19.02 7.18 -9.60
CA LEU A 102 17.82 7.82 -9.06
C LEU A 102 17.27 7.06 -7.84
N ALA A 103 17.16 5.73 -7.93
CA ALA A 103 16.72 4.89 -6.81
C ALA A 103 17.62 5.09 -5.57
N ARG A 104 18.94 5.07 -5.76
CA ARG A 104 19.91 5.32 -4.69
C ARG A 104 19.77 6.71 -4.07
N LEU A 105 19.53 7.75 -4.88
CA LEU A 105 19.35 9.12 -4.39
C LEU A 105 18.03 9.28 -3.63
N LEU A 106 16.95 8.68 -4.12
CA LEU A 106 15.66 8.68 -3.43
C LEU A 106 15.75 7.95 -2.09
N GLN A 107 16.44 6.81 -2.03
CA GLN A 107 16.71 6.11 -0.77
C GLN A 107 17.41 7.04 0.24
N LYS A 108 18.39 7.86 -0.17
CA LYS A 108 19.05 8.81 0.74
C LYS A 108 18.16 9.94 1.27
N ILE A 109 17.04 10.22 0.60
CA ILE A 109 16.11 11.29 0.99
C ILE A 109 15.03 10.73 1.92
N TYR A 110 14.60 9.49 1.68
CA TYR A 110 13.44 8.89 2.34
C TYR A 110 13.78 7.75 3.34
N LEU A 111 15.04 7.31 3.42
CA LEU A 111 15.59 6.39 4.42
C LEU A 111 16.74 7.07 5.18
#